data_AF-X1HP41-F1
#
_entry.id   AF-X1HP41-F1
#
_cell.length_a   1.000
_cell.length_b   1.000
_cell.length_c   1.000
_cell.angle_alpha   90.00
_cell.angle_beta   90.00
_cell.angle_gamma   90.00
#
_symmetry.space_group_name_H-M   'P 1'
#
loop_
_entity.id
_entity.type
_entity.pdbx_description
1 polymer ?
#
loop_
_entity_poly.entity_id
_entity_poly.type
_entity_poly.pdbx_seq_one_letter_code
_entity_poly.pdbx_strand_id
1 'polypeptide(L)'
;MKRCYRHLVKKTGTGRHGLQRLSNGDWNDGVVIGNIPPEKHREIQKEGESVLNAAMAIFSLKIYSEMLSFVNESELAEEVLNYSDSQREAVRAQWTGKWFRRAWLTEDLGWVGEDQMWLEPQPWAIIGSALKDSEKKILVQSIDELVRKPSLDSNKT
;
A
#
# COMPACT_ATOMS: atom_id res chain seq x y z
N MET A 1 2.52 -1.12 21.14
CA MET A 1 2.40 -0.16 20.02
C MET A 1 3.65 0.67 19.77
N LYS A 2 4.22 1.43 20.73
CA LYS A 2 5.43 2.26 20.51
C LYS A 2 6.60 1.51 19.84
N ARG A 3 6.91 0.29 20.31
CA ARG A 3 7.94 -0.58 19.71
C ARG A 3 7.66 -0.95 18.24
N CYS A 4 6.42 -1.30 17.92
CA CYS A 4 6.01 -1.66 16.55
C CYS A 4 6.12 -0.45 15.62
N TYR A 5 5.67 0.72 16.07
CA TYR A 5 5.83 1.97 15.32
C TYR A 5 7.30 2.30 15.05
N ARG A 6 8.15 2.24 16.08
CA ARG A 6 9.59 2.49 15.90
C ARG A 6 10.24 1.48 14.94
N HIS A 7 9.82 0.22 14.95
CA HIS A 7 10.29 -0.76 13.98
C HIS A 7 9.83 -0.41 12.55
N LEU A 8 8.54 -0.09 12.37
CA LEU A 8 7.97 0.30 11.08
C LEU A 8 8.73 1.48 10.44
N VAL A 9 9.01 2.52 11.24
CA VAL A 9 9.65 3.75 10.75
C VAL A 9 11.17 3.63 10.62
N LYS A 10 11.84 2.98 11.57
CA LYS A 10 13.32 3.00 11.65
C LYS A 10 14.00 1.75 11.13
N LYS A 11 13.31 0.60 11.14
CA LYS A 11 13.87 -0.68 10.68
C LYS A 11 13.37 -1.04 9.29
N THR A 12 12.05 -0.98 9.08
CA THR A 12 11.47 -1.19 7.75
C THR A 12 11.66 0.05 6.90
N GLY A 13 11.17 1.20 7.36
CA GLY A 13 11.26 2.49 6.68
C GLY A 13 10.55 2.53 5.34
N THR A 14 10.81 3.61 4.60
CA THR A 14 10.27 3.83 3.26
C THR A 14 11.32 3.55 2.18
N GLY A 15 10.86 3.29 0.96
CA GLY A 15 11.72 3.24 -0.21
C GLY A 15 11.83 4.60 -0.91
N ARG A 16 12.27 4.56 -2.17
CA ARG A 16 12.61 5.77 -2.93
C ARG A 16 11.41 6.63 -3.30
N HIS A 17 10.21 6.05 -3.35
CA HIS A 17 8.97 6.78 -3.65
C HIS A 17 8.24 7.22 -2.36
N GLY A 18 8.88 7.06 -1.19
CA GLY A 18 8.29 7.42 0.10
C GLY A 18 7.25 6.43 0.61
N LEU A 19 7.02 5.32 -0.10
CA LEU A 19 6.09 4.27 0.30
C LEU A 19 6.76 3.35 1.32
N GLN A 20 5.96 2.79 2.23
CA GLN A 20 6.42 1.73 3.12
C GLN A 20 7.02 0.57 2.33
N ARG A 21 8.23 0.13 2.71
CA ARG A 21 8.91 -0.97 2.02
C ARG A 21 8.10 -2.26 2.06
N LEU A 22 8.26 -3.05 1.00
CA LEU A 22 7.80 -4.43 0.92
C LEU A 22 8.59 -5.31 1.92
N SER A 23 9.91 -5.10 2.01
CA SER A 23 10.80 -5.89 2.89
C SER A 23 10.67 -7.38 2.59
N ASN A 24 10.44 -8.23 3.59
CA ASN A 24 10.22 -9.67 3.41
C ASN A 24 8.84 -10.01 2.84
N GLY A 25 7.95 -9.03 2.73
CA GLY A 25 6.60 -9.21 2.26
C GLY A 25 5.53 -8.32 2.93
N ASP A 26 4.42 -8.15 2.23
CA ASP A 26 3.06 -7.80 2.64
C ASP A 26 2.12 -9.04 2.75
N TRP A 27 0.83 -8.86 2.49
CA TRP A 27 -0.18 -9.91 2.65
C TRP A 27 -0.22 -10.91 1.47
N ASN A 28 0.25 -10.52 0.27
CA ASN A 28 0.12 -11.33 -0.94
C ASN A 28 1.39 -11.39 -1.81
N ASP A 29 2.57 -11.31 -1.20
CA ASP A 29 3.82 -11.20 -1.97
C ASP A 29 4.17 -12.47 -2.69
N GLY A 30 3.79 -13.63 -2.14
CA GLY A 30 3.95 -14.90 -2.84
C GLY A 30 3.37 -14.84 -4.26
N VAL A 31 2.33 -14.03 -4.48
CA VAL A 31 1.73 -13.81 -5.81
C VAL A 31 2.42 -12.67 -6.57
N VAL A 32 2.92 -11.63 -5.89
CA VAL A 32 3.63 -10.50 -6.52
C VAL A 32 5.04 -10.89 -6.99
N ILE A 33 5.77 -11.67 -6.21
CA ILE A 33 7.17 -12.07 -6.48
C ILE A 33 7.31 -13.53 -6.92
N GLY A 34 6.22 -14.33 -6.89
CA GLY A 34 6.28 -15.77 -7.11
C GLY A 34 6.79 -16.20 -8.50
N ASN A 35 6.57 -15.37 -9.52
CA ASN A 35 7.06 -15.60 -10.87
C ASN A 35 8.44 -14.96 -11.13
N ILE A 36 9.01 -14.28 -10.15
CA ILE A 36 10.30 -13.60 -10.27
C ILE A 36 11.41 -14.58 -9.90
N PRO A 37 12.51 -14.65 -10.68
CA PRO A 37 13.63 -15.52 -10.36
C PRO A 37 14.22 -15.26 -8.95
N PRO A 38 14.57 -16.30 -8.17
CA PRO A 38 15.05 -16.16 -6.79
C PRO A 38 16.25 -15.23 -6.62
N GLU A 39 17.13 -15.14 -7.62
CA GLU A 39 18.30 -14.26 -7.61
C GLU A 39 17.95 -12.77 -7.50
N LYS A 40 16.74 -12.36 -7.93
CA LYS A 40 16.24 -10.99 -7.82
C LYS A 40 15.56 -10.70 -6.48
N HIS A 41 15.19 -11.72 -5.70
CA HIS A 41 14.41 -11.53 -4.46
C HIS A 41 15.15 -10.70 -3.42
N ARG A 42 16.48 -10.87 -3.32
CA ARG A 42 17.29 -10.09 -2.36
C ARG A 42 17.34 -8.60 -2.71
N GLU A 43 17.26 -8.26 -3.98
CA GLU A 43 17.22 -6.88 -4.46
C GLU A 43 15.84 -6.27 -4.16
N ILE A 44 14.77 -6.99 -4.50
CA ILE A 44 13.38 -6.61 -4.19
C ILE A 44 13.19 -6.41 -2.69
N GLN A 45 13.76 -7.27 -1.84
CA GLN A 45 13.67 -7.13 -0.39
C GLN A 45 14.26 -5.80 0.12
N LYS A 46 15.28 -5.27 -0.56
CA LYS A 46 15.96 -4.03 -0.17
C LYS A 46 15.27 -2.79 -0.72
N GLU A 47 14.78 -2.86 -1.95
CA GLU A 47 14.31 -1.68 -2.71
C GLU A 47 12.80 -1.61 -2.86
N GLY A 48 12.13 -2.76 -2.79
CA GLY A 48 10.72 -2.89 -3.07
C GLY A 48 9.85 -2.10 -2.11
N GLU A 49 8.77 -1.53 -2.64
CA GLU A 49 7.77 -0.76 -1.91
C GLU A 49 6.38 -1.29 -2.19
N SER A 50 5.53 -1.31 -1.16
CA SER A 50 4.16 -1.81 -1.27
C SER A 50 3.16 -0.67 -1.07
N VAL A 51 2.35 -0.42 -2.10
CA VAL A 51 1.24 0.53 -2.01
C VAL A 51 0.20 0.05 -1.00
N LEU A 52 0.01 -1.27 -0.87
CA LEU A 52 -0.84 -1.89 0.14
C LEU A 52 -0.34 -1.59 1.56
N ASN A 53 0.95 -1.82 1.84
CA ASN A 53 1.52 -1.54 3.17
C ASN A 53 1.41 -0.06 3.53
N ALA A 54 1.74 0.82 2.58
CA ALA A 54 1.62 2.25 2.78
C ALA A 54 0.16 2.66 3.05
N ALA A 55 -0.80 2.13 2.29
CA ALA A 55 -2.22 2.42 2.46
C ALA A 55 -2.78 1.91 3.81
N MET A 56 -2.38 0.71 4.25
CA MET A 56 -2.74 0.20 5.58
C MET A 56 -2.10 1.03 6.70
N ALA A 57 -0.85 1.49 6.52
CA ALA A 57 -0.17 2.33 7.48
C ALA A 57 -0.94 3.63 7.74
N ILE A 58 -1.53 4.25 6.71
CA ILE A 58 -2.34 5.48 6.90
C ILE A 58 -3.46 5.24 7.93
N PHE A 59 -4.23 4.18 7.74
CA PHE A 59 -5.35 3.85 8.63
C PHE A 59 -4.87 3.50 10.04
N SER A 60 -3.92 2.58 10.16
CA SER A 60 -3.42 2.11 11.46
C SER A 60 -2.75 3.22 12.26
N LEU A 61 -1.95 4.07 11.60
CA LEU A 61 -1.22 5.12 12.29
C LEU A 61 -2.11 6.30 12.67
N LYS A 62 -3.15 6.60 11.89
CA LYS A 62 -4.14 7.60 12.29
C LYS A 62 -4.82 7.21 13.60
N ILE A 63 -5.33 5.97 13.70
CA ILE A 63 -5.91 5.45 14.95
C ILE A 63 -4.88 5.49 16.08
N TYR A 64 -3.63 5.09 15.79
CA TYR A 64 -2.60 5.07 16.82
C TYR A 64 -2.26 6.48 17.33
N SER A 65 -2.22 7.49 16.46
CA SER A 65 -2.08 8.89 16.85
C SER A 65 -3.21 9.32 17.77
N GLU A 66 -4.46 9.03 17.42
CA GLU A 66 -5.64 9.38 18.25
C GLU A 66 -5.55 8.74 19.65
N MET A 67 -5.12 7.48 19.72
CA MET A 67 -4.88 6.79 21.01
C MET A 67 -3.78 7.45 21.83
N LEU A 68 -2.70 7.90 21.19
CA LEU A 68 -1.59 8.60 21.86
C LEU A 68 -2.04 9.96 22.41
N SER A 69 -2.80 10.73 21.62
CA SER A 69 -3.40 11.98 22.07
C SER A 69 -4.31 11.76 23.29
N PHE A 70 -5.12 10.69 23.29
CA PHE A 70 -6.00 10.37 24.42
C PHE A 70 -5.25 10.12 25.72
N VAL A 71 -4.05 9.53 25.66
CA VAL A 71 -3.19 9.28 26.84
C VAL A 71 -2.18 10.40 27.12
N ASN A 72 -2.37 11.58 26.50
CA ASN A 72 -1.52 12.77 26.65
C ASN A 72 -0.06 12.60 26.18
N GLU A 73 0.17 11.73 25.19
CA GLU A 73 1.47 11.53 24.54
C GLU A 73 1.56 12.37 23.24
N SER A 74 1.33 13.68 23.37
CA SER A 74 1.07 14.58 22.23
C SER A 74 2.20 14.66 21.22
N GLU A 75 3.46 14.71 21.66
CA GLU A 75 4.62 14.77 20.74
C GLU A 75 4.71 13.53 19.86
N LEU A 76 4.50 12.34 20.44
CA LEU A 76 4.53 11.10 19.68
C LEU A 76 3.28 10.96 18.80
N ALA A 77 2.12 11.46 19.25
CA ALA A 77 0.92 11.48 18.42
C ALA A 77 1.17 12.29 17.13
N GLU A 78 1.75 13.49 17.26
CA GLU A 78 2.11 14.32 16.11
C GLU A 78 3.15 13.64 15.21
N GLU A 79 4.20 13.01 15.77
CA GLU A 79 5.17 12.23 15.00
C GLU A 79 4.51 11.12 14.17
N VAL A 80 3.57 10.39 14.79
CA VAL A 80 2.83 9.29 14.15
C VAL A 80 1.88 9.82 13.06
N LEU A 81 1.17 10.92 13.31
CA LEU A 81 0.26 11.53 12.36
C LEU A 81 1.01 12.07 11.13
N ASN A 82 2.13 12.76 11.35
CA ASN A 82 2.97 13.26 10.25
C ASN A 82 3.50 12.11 9.38
N TYR A 83 3.89 10.99 9.99
CA TYR A 83 4.29 9.81 9.21
C TYR A 83 3.10 9.23 8.42
N SER A 84 1.91 9.13 9.02
CA SER A 84 0.68 8.69 8.34
C SER A 84 0.37 9.57 7.12
N ASP A 85 0.49 10.88 7.28
CA ASP A 85 0.23 11.86 6.23
C ASP A 85 1.23 11.75 5.07
N SER A 86 2.52 11.53 5.37
CA SER A 86 3.52 11.26 4.33
C SER A 86 3.24 9.97 3.53
N GLN A 87 2.72 8.93 4.19
CA GLN A 87 2.27 7.72 3.49
C GLN A 87 1.05 8.01 2.60
N ARG A 88 0.13 8.86 3.04
CA ARG A 88 -1.03 9.28 2.23
C ARG A 88 -0.61 10.01 0.97
N GLU A 89 0.38 10.91 1.06
CA GLU A 89 0.96 11.59 -0.09
C GLU A 89 1.67 10.62 -1.04
N ALA A 90 2.50 9.70 -0.50
CA ALA A 90 3.21 8.70 -1.28
C ALA A 90 2.25 7.74 -2.02
N VAL A 91 1.19 7.27 -1.36
CA VAL A 91 0.13 6.44 -1.98
C VAL A 91 -0.60 7.24 -3.05
N ARG A 92 -0.96 8.50 -2.77
CA ARG A 92 -1.66 9.36 -3.73
C ARG A 92 -0.87 9.56 -5.01
N ALA A 93 0.46 9.67 -4.92
CA ALA A 93 1.33 9.78 -6.09
C ALA A 93 1.31 8.53 -7.00
N GLN A 94 0.75 7.39 -6.55
CA GLN A 94 0.64 6.15 -7.32
C GLN A 94 -0.70 5.97 -8.03
N TRP A 95 -1.53 7.00 -8.06
CA TRP A 95 -2.78 7.00 -8.82
C TRP A 95 -2.48 6.99 -10.33
N THR A 96 -3.00 6.00 -11.05
CA THR A 96 -2.79 5.84 -12.51
C THR A 96 -3.84 6.57 -13.36
N GLY A 97 -4.80 7.26 -12.74
CA GLY A 97 -5.98 7.81 -13.42
C GLY A 97 -7.22 6.91 -13.33
N LYS A 98 -7.04 5.61 -13.01
CA LYS A 98 -8.11 4.60 -12.96
C LYS A 98 -8.07 3.74 -11.69
N TRP A 99 -6.87 3.35 -11.25
CA TRP A 99 -6.62 2.64 -9.99
C TRP A 99 -5.22 2.94 -9.45
N PHE A 100 -4.89 2.47 -8.25
CA PHE A 100 -3.54 2.58 -7.70
C PHE A 100 -2.64 1.42 -8.15
N ARG A 101 -1.36 1.73 -8.39
CA ARG A 101 -0.31 0.71 -8.57
C ARG A 101 -0.26 -0.24 -7.38
N ARG A 102 0.33 -1.42 -7.58
CA ARG A 102 0.43 -2.48 -6.56
C ARG A 102 1.72 -2.37 -5.73
N ALA A 103 2.86 -2.30 -6.41
CA ALA A 103 4.17 -2.31 -5.79
C ALA A 103 5.23 -1.75 -6.74
N TRP A 104 6.27 -1.17 -6.18
CA TRP A 104 7.54 -0.96 -6.88
C TRP A 104 8.48 -2.10 -6.51
N LEU A 105 9.21 -2.67 -7.47
CA LEU A 105 10.11 -3.79 -7.21
C LEU A 105 11.57 -3.34 -7.17
N THR A 106 12.15 -3.04 -8.33
CA THR A 106 13.52 -2.57 -8.53
C THR A 106 13.58 -1.73 -9.79
N GLU A 107 14.70 -1.04 -10.07
CA GLU A 107 14.86 -0.29 -11.34
C GLU A 107 14.69 -1.17 -12.57
N ASP A 108 15.20 -2.41 -12.53
CA ASP A 108 15.12 -3.36 -13.64
C ASP A 108 13.70 -3.91 -13.87
N LEU A 109 12.89 -4.02 -12.79
CA LEU A 109 11.59 -4.69 -12.82
C LEU A 109 10.42 -3.71 -12.89
N GLY A 110 10.59 -2.49 -12.39
CA GLY A 110 9.61 -1.42 -12.48
C GLY A 110 8.42 -1.54 -11.52
N TRP A 111 7.32 -0.90 -11.94
CA TRP A 111 6.03 -0.89 -11.24
C TRP A 111 5.19 -2.11 -11.61
N VAL A 112 4.52 -2.68 -10.60
CA VAL A 112 3.47 -3.68 -10.78
C VAL A 112 2.11 -3.00 -10.65
N GLY A 113 1.16 -3.39 -11.52
CA GLY A 113 -0.26 -3.04 -11.38
C GLY A 113 -0.69 -1.78 -12.13
N GLU A 114 -0.02 -1.42 -13.23
CA GLU A 114 -0.47 -0.35 -14.14
C GLU A 114 -1.39 -0.89 -15.24
N ASP A 115 -1.04 -2.07 -15.72
CA ASP A 115 -1.63 -2.89 -16.77
C ASP A 115 -2.76 -3.79 -16.26
N GLN A 116 -2.67 -4.27 -15.02
CA GLN A 116 -3.73 -5.04 -14.35
C GLN A 116 -4.07 -4.44 -12.99
N MET A 117 -5.36 -4.35 -12.66
CA MET A 117 -5.78 -3.93 -11.32
C MET A 117 -5.56 -5.04 -10.31
N TRP A 118 -4.85 -4.71 -9.23
CA TRP A 118 -4.76 -5.51 -8.02
C TRP A 118 -5.75 -4.97 -7.00
N LEU A 119 -6.60 -5.82 -6.44
CA LEU A 119 -7.72 -5.37 -5.61
C LEU A 119 -7.25 -4.87 -4.24
N GLU A 120 -6.20 -5.46 -3.68
CA GLU A 120 -5.82 -5.28 -2.28
C GLU A 120 -5.50 -3.83 -1.89
N PRO A 121 -4.71 -3.06 -2.66
CA PRO A 121 -4.43 -1.66 -2.30
C PRO A 121 -5.66 -0.75 -2.37
N GLN A 122 -6.66 -1.09 -3.19
CA GLN A 122 -7.70 -0.14 -3.59
C GLN A 122 -8.65 0.25 -2.44
N PRO A 123 -9.23 -0.69 -1.66
CA PRO A 123 -10.07 -0.35 -0.51
C PRO A 123 -9.30 0.42 0.55
N TRP A 124 -8.05 0.06 0.81
CA TRP A 124 -7.21 0.74 1.80
C TRP A 124 -6.88 2.17 1.40
N ALA A 125 -6.67 2.44 0.11
CA ALA A 125 -6.49 3.80 -0.38
C ALA A 125 -7.76 4.67 -0.24
N ILE A 126 -8.95 4.07 -0.37
CA ILE A 126 -10.23 4.75 -0.08
C ILE A 126 -10.34 5.05 1.41
N ILE A 127 -10.11 4.07 2.28
CA ILE A 127 -10.17 4.21 3.75
C ILE A 127 -9.15 5.25 4.23
N GLY A 128 -7.92 5.20 3.70
CA GLY A 128 -6.84 6.14 3.98
C GLY A 128 -7.04 7.54 3.37
N SER A 129 -8.17 7.79 2.69
CA SER A 129 -8.49 9.08 2.07
C SER A 129 -7.41 9.58 1.11
N ALA A 130 -6.77 8.68 0.35
CA ALA A 130 -5.75 9.01 -0.64
C ALA A 130 -6.33 9.59 -1.95
N LEU A 131 -7.66 9.61 -2.10
CA LEU A 131 -8.38 10.06 -3.29
C LEU A 131 -9.27 11.29 -3.05
N LYS A 132 -9.40 12.13 -4.09
CA LYS A 132 -10.49 13.11 -4.21
C LYS A 132 -11.80 12.38 -4.54
N ASP A 133 -12.94 12.99 -4.25
CA ASP A 133 -14.24 12.34 -4.43
C ASP A 133 -14.55 11.98 -5.89
N SER A 134 -14.09 12.76 -6.86
CA SER A 134 -14.21 12.41 -8.28
C SER A 134 -13.42 11.14 -8.64
N GLU A 135 -12.21 10.99 -8.10
CA GLU A 135 -11.36 9.83 -8.35
C GLU A 135 -11.86 8.58 -7.60
N LYS A 136 -12.45 8.75 -6.41
CA LYS A 136 -13.11 7.64 -5.69
C LYS A 136 -14.20 7.00 -6.55
N LYS A 137 -15.00 7.80 -7.27
CA LYS A 137 -16.02 7.28 -8.19
C LYS A 137 -15.40 6.46 -9.32
N ILE A 138 -14.30 6.95 -9.91
CA ILE A 138 -13.55 6.23 -10.96
C ILE A 138 -13.01 4.90 -10.43
N LEU A 139 -12.44 4.90 -9.22
CA LEU A 139 -11.91 3.68 -8.61
C LEU A 139 -13.02 2.66 -8.33
N VAL A 140 -14.14 3.09 -7.74
CA VAL A 140 -15.29 2.20 -7.46
C VAL A 140 -15.85 1.62 -8.75
N GLN A 141 -15.95 2.41 -9.82
CA GLN A 141 -16.36 1.92 -11.13
C GLN A 141 -15.36 0.89 -11.69
N SER A 142 -14.06 1.15 -11.59
CA SER A 142 -13.02 0.20 -12.03
C SER A 142 -13.10 -1.13 -11.26
N ILE A 143 -13.35 -1.07 -9.95
CA ILE A 143 -13.57 -2.27 -9.11
C ILE A 143 -14.81 -3.04 -9.57
N ASP A 144 -15.91 -2.34 -9.83
CA ASP A 144 -17.16 -2.94 -10.32
C ASP A 144 -16.97 -3.68 -11.64
N GLU A 145 -16.32 -3.04 -12.61
CA GLU A 145 -16.16 -3.56 -13.96
C GLU A 145 -15.19 -4.75 -14.05
N LEU A 146 -14.12 -4.72 -13.26
CA LEU A 146 -12.97 -5.64 -13.41
C LEU A 146 -12.98 -6.83 -12.46
N VAL A 147 -13.49 -6.68 -11.23
CA VAL A 147 -13.32 -7.72 -10.18
C VAL A 147 -14.62 -8.15 -9.50
N ARG A 148 -15.78 -7.56 -9.87
CA ARG A 148 -17.07 -8.00 -9.34
C ARG A 148 -17.68 -9.18 -10.11
N LYS A 149 -17.21 -9.45 -11.34
CA LYS A 149 -17.76 -10.56 -12.14
C LYS A 149 -17.45 -11.90 -11.44
N PRO A 150 -18.45 -12.79 -11.30
CA PRO A 150 -18.20 -14.12 -10.75
C PRO A 150 -17.17 -14.86 -11.62
N SER A 151 -16.34 -15.69 -10.99
CA SER A 151 -15.49 -16.63 -11.72
C SER A 151 -16.39 -17.45 -12.64
N LEU A 152 -16.04 -17.51 -13.93
CA LEU A 152 -16.71 -18.41 -14.85
C LEU A 152 -16.49 -19.85 -14.35
N ASP A 153 -17.57 -20.56 -14.03
CA ASP A 153 -17.51 -22.00 -13.80
C ASP A 153 -17.00 -22.65 -15.10
N SER A 154 -15.77 -23.15 -15.07
CA SER A 154 -15.17 -23.95 -16.16
C SER A 154 -15.84 -25.32 -16.36
N ASN A 155 -16.97 -25.58 -15.67
CA ASN A 155 -17.75 -26.82 -15.74
C ASN A 155 -19.14 -26.64 -16.40
N LYS A 156 -19.36 -25.58 -17.18
CA LYS A 156 -20.55 -25.44 -18.03
C LYS A 156 -20.19 -25.33 -19.52
N THR A 157 -19.75 -26.45 -20.07
CA THR A 157 -19.83 -26.83 -21.50
C THR A 157 -20.04 -28.33 -21.54
#